data_AF-A0A4Q3UB71-F1
#
_entry.id   AF-A0A4Q3UB71-F1
#
_cell.length_a   1.000
_cell.length_b   1.000
_cell.length_c   1.000
_cell.angle_alpha   90.00
_cell.angle_beta   90.00
_cell.angle_gamma   90.00
#
_symmetry.space_group_name_H-M   'P 1'
#
loop_
_entity.id
_entity.type
_entity.pdbx_description
1 polymer ?
#
loop_
_entity_poly.entity_id
_entity_poly.type
_entity_poly.pdbx_seq_one_letter_code
_entity_poly.pdbx_strand_id
1 'polypeptide(L)'
;FTPSLNEGCIAGIIRKNLVETLPGLGFKIIETELDQEMIENMDSAFITNSIINLKAIASIEEKPLDVEPVLILKELIERKTQLFC
;
A
#
# COMPACT_ATOMS: atom_id res chain seq x y z
N PHE A 1 -1.67 -0.52 6.49
CA PHE A 1 -1.19 -1.84 6.95
C PHE A 1 -0.42 -2.51 5.83
N THR A 2 0.53 -3.38 6.15
CA THR A 2 1.22 -4.25 5.17
C THR A 2 1.49 -5.60 5.84
N PRO A 3 1.46 -6.71 5.08
CA PRO A 3 1.93 -8.01 5.55
C PRO A 3 3.33 -7.94 6.15
N SER A 4 3.55 -8.75 7.18
CA SER A 4 4.87 -8.95 7.80
C SER A 4 5.78 -9.74 6.85
N LEU A 5 7.09 -9.48 6.89
CA LEU A 5 8.05 -10.32 6.16
C LEU A 5 8.03 -11.79 6.64
N ASN A 6 7.57 -12.04 7.87
CA ASN A 6 7.44 -13.39 8.42
C ASN A 6 6.34 -14.22 7.73
N GLU A 7 5.40 -13.59 7.03
CA GLU A 7 4.35 -14.27 6.23
C GLU A 7 4.89 -14.80 4.88
N GLY A 8 6.20 -14.78 4.67
CA GLY A 8 6.85 -15.23 3.44
C GLY A 8 6.85 -14.19 2.31
N CYS A 9 6.55 -12.93 2.64
CA CYS A 9 6.57 -11.84 1.67
C CYS A 9 8.01 -11.51 1.22
N ILE A 10 8.20 -11.31 -0.09
CA ILE A 10 9.46 -10.79 -0.62
C ILE A 10 9.64 -9.35 -0.12
N ALA A 11 10.82 -9.03 0.41
CA ALA A 11 11.20 -7.69 0.85
C ALA A 11 11.38 -6.73 -0.35
N GLY A 12 10.27 -6.31 -0.96
CA GLY A 12 10.26 -5.44 -2.14
C GLY A 12 10.81 -4.05 -1.85
N ILE A 13 11.66 -3.53 -2.75
CA ILE A 13 12.28 -2.21 -2.63
C ILE A 13 11.23 -1.09 -2.53
N ILE A 14 10.18 -1.14 -3.37
CA ILE A 14 9.12 -0.12 -3.32
C ILE A 14 8.35 -0.19 -2.00
N ARG A 15 8.01 -1.39 -1.50
CA ARG A 15 7.40 -1.58 -0.18
C ARG A 15 8.26 -0.93 0.91
N LYS A 16 9.58 -1.23 0.92
CA LYS A 16 10.51 -0.64 1.89
C LYS A 16 10.47 0.89 1.84
N ASN A 17 10.58 1.48 0.65
CA ASN A 17 10.52 2.93 0.47
C ASN A 17 9.21 3.52 0.98
N LEU A 18 8.06 2.88 0.72
CA LEU A 18 6.76 3.33 1.23
C LEU A 18 6.69 3.28 2.76
N VAL A 19 7.13 2.17 3.37
CA VAL A 19 7.15 2.02 4.83
C VAL A 19 8.01 3.10 5.50
N GLU A 20 9.13 3.49 4.88
CA GLU A 20 10.04 4.51 5.41
C GLU A 20 9.56 5.95 5.17
N THR A 21 8.89 6.23 4.05
CA THR A 21 8.57 7.61 3.62
C THR A 21 7.17 8.10 4.01
N LEU A 22 6.17 7.21 4.03
CA LEU A 22 4.78 7.55 4.34
C LEU A 22 4.57 8.11 5.77
N PRO A 23 5.32 7.67 6.81
CA PRO A 23 5.26 8.31 8.13
C PRO A 23 5.59 9.81 8.08
N GLY A 24 6.54 10.22 7.23
CA GLY A 24 6.87 11.63 7.01
C GLY A 24 5.79 12.43 6.26
N LEU A 25 4.73 11.78 5.81
CA LEU A 25 3.53 12.38 5.22
C LEU A 25 2.32 12.32 6.17
N GLY A 26 2.51 11.87 7.41
CA GLY A 26 1.45 11.76 8.41
C GLY A 26 0.70 10.44 8.41
N PHE A 27 1.12 9.45 7.60
CA PHE A 27 0.50 8.13 7.60
C PHE A 27 1.07 7.24 8.70
N LYS A 28 0.20 6.58 9.45
CA LYS A 28 0.60 5.48 10.34
C LYS A 28 0.76 4.20 9.52
N ILE A 29 1.96 3.64 9.50
CA ILE A 29 2.23 2.34 8.89
C ILE A 29 2.31 1.27 9.98
N ILE A 30 1.60 0.18 9.77
CA ILE A 30 1.59 -0.99 10.65
C ILE A 30 1.98 -2.20 9.80
N GLU A 31 3.16 -2.75 10.09
CA GLU A 31 3.62 -4.03 9.57
C GLU A 31 3.20 -5.11 10.55
N THR A 32 2.34 -6.03 10.10
CA THR A 32 1.69 -7.02 10.97
C THR A 32 1.22 -8.21 10.13
N GLU A 33 0.87 -9.30 10.80
CA GLU A 33 0.21 -10.44 10.15
C GLU A 33 -1.21 -10.04 9.79
N LEU A 34 -1.64 -10.32 8.56
CA LEU A 34 -2.99 -9.99 8.11
C LEU A 34 -3.88 -11.22 8.26
N ASP A 35 -4.92 -11.11 9.08
CA ASP A 35 -5.95 -12.14 9.18
C ASP A 35 -7.12 -11.87 8.23
N GLN A 36 -8.02 -12.85 8.13
CA GLN A 36 -9.19 -12.78 7.27
C GLN A 36 -10.12 -11.61 7.66
N GLU A 37 -10.29 -11.33 8.94
CA GLU A 37 -11.16 -10.25 9.41
C GLU A 37 -10.64 -8.88 8.98
N MET A 38 -9.32 -8.66 9.02
CA MET A 38 -8.69 -7.45 8.52
C MET A 38 -8.87 -7.30 7.01
N ILE A 39 -8.75 -8.40 6.25
CA ILE A 39 -8.98 -8.39 4.80
C ILE A 39 -10.44 -8.10 4.48
N GLU A 40 -11.36 -8.72 5.21
CA GLU A 40 -12.79 -8.53 5.03
C GLU A 40 -13.25 -7.13 5.44
N ASN A 41 -12.57 -6.41 6.34
CA ASN A 41 -13.00 -5.10 6.82
C ASN A 41 -12.17 -3.92 6.30
N MET A 42 -11.25 -4.12 5.36
CA MET A 42 -10.50 -3.01 4.77
C MET A 42 -11.39 -2.11 3.90
N ASP A 43 -11.10 -0.80 3.91
CA ASP A 43 -11.76 0.17 3.02
C ASP A 43 -11.15 0.16 1.61
N SER A 44 -9.83 -0.01 1.53
CA SER A 44 -9.05 0.08 0.30
C SER A 44 -7.81 -0.83 0.35
N ALA A 45 -7.38 -1.33 -0.80
CA ALA A 45 -6.11 -2.04 -0.95
C ALA A 45 -5.38 -1.72 -2.24
N PHE A 46 -4.08 -1.98 -2.24
CA PHE A 46 -3.23 -1.87 -3.40
C PHE A 46 -2.11 -2.90 -3.39
N ILE A 47 -1.57 -3.17 -4.58
CA ILE A 47 -0.33 -3.92 -4.74
C ILE A 47 0.79 -2.99 -5.21
N THR A 48 2.02 -3.38 -4.89
CA THR A 48 3.22 -2.62 -5.25
C THR A 48 4.33 -3.54 -5.73
N ASN A 49 5.04 -3.11 -6.78
CA ASN A 49 6.31 -3.69 -7.21
C ASN A 49 7.10 -2.63 -7.99
N SER A 50 8.33 -2.95 -8.40
CA SER A 50 9.23 -2.03 -9.12
C SER A 50 8.83 -1.68 -10.55
N ILE A 51 7.85 -2.38 -11.14
CA ILE A 51 7.40 -2.16 -12.52
C ILE A 51 6.11 -1.32 -12.54
N ILE A 52 5.18 -1.63 -11.65
CA ILE A 52 3.83 -1.07 -11.59
C ILE A 52 3.78 0.11 -10.60
N ASN A 53 4.76 0.24 -9.70
CA ASN A 53 4.79 1.13 -8.54
C ASN A 53 3.62 0.87 -7.58
N LEU A 54 2.42 1.32 -7.92
CA LEU A 54 1.24 1.24 -7.08
C LEU A 54 0.00 1.04 -7.94
N LYS A 55 -0.76 -0.03 -7.67
CA LYS A 55 -2.02 -0.34 -8.37
C LYS A 55 -3.12 -0.65 -7.37
N ALA A 56 -4.20 0.12 -7.44
CA ALA A 56 -5.40 -0.08 -6.64
C ALA A 56 -6.07 -1.43 -6.96
N ILE A 57 -6.60 -2.06 -5.93
CA ILE A 57 -7.45 -3.25 -6.03
C ILE A 57 -8.90 -2.76 -5.95
N ALA A 58 -9.69 -3.01 -7.00
CA ALA A 58 -11.09 -2.59 -7.05
C ALA A 58 -12.04 -3.58 -6.37
N SER A 59 -11.65 -4.86 -6.27
CA SER A 59 -12.38 -5.87 -5.50
C SER A 59 -11.45 -7.00 -5.05
N ILE A 60 -11.83 -7.63 -3.94
CA ILE A 60 -11.29 -8.92 -3.50
C ILE A 60 -12.47 -9.88 -3.52
N GLU A 61 -12.35 -10.94 -4.33
CA GLU A 61 -13.49 -11.80 -4.67
C GLU A 61 -14.67 -10.98 -5.22
N GLU A 62 -15.85 -11.07 -4.62
CA GLU A 62 -17.03 -10.29 -4.99
C GLU A 62 -17.21 -9.01 -4.15
N LYS A 63 -16.30 -8.73 -3.21
CA LYS A 63 -16.38 -7.53 -2.36
C LYS A 63 -15.71 -6.34 -3.05
N PRO A 64 -16.45 -5.26 -3.40
CA PRO A 64 -15.86 -4.05 -3.92
C PRO A 64 -15.09 -3.29 -2.82
N LEU A 65 -14.01 -2.62 -3.22
CA LEU A 65 -13.20 -1.74 -2.38
C LEU A 65 -13.20 -0.33 -2.94
N ASP A 66 -13.04 0.67 -2.07
CA ASP A 66 -12.88 2.05 -2.51
C ASP A 66 -11.47 2.24 -3.09
N VAL A 67 -11.39 2.70 -4.33
CA VAL A 67 -10.12 2.95 -5.02
C VAL A 67 -9.62 4.38 -4.81
N GLU A 68 -10.50 5.32 -4.44
CA GLU A 68 -10.16 6.75 -4.33
C GLU A 68 -9.01 7.01 -3.34
N PRO A 69 -8.97 6.42 -2.12
CA PRO A 69 -7.86 6.62 -1.19
C PRO A 69 -6.50 6.22 -1.78
N VAL A 70 -6.48 5.19 -2.62
CA VAL A 70 -5.26 4.69 -3.28
C VAL A 70 -4.84 5.61 -4.41
N LEU A 71 -5.79 6.14 -5.19
CA LEU A 71 -5.50 7.10 -6.27
C LEU A 71 -4.92 8.39 -5.69
N ILE A 72 -5.51 8.91 -4.61
CA ILE A 72 -4.99 10.07 -3.88
C ILE A 72 -3.58 9.79 -3.35
N LEU A 73 -3.36 8.62 -2.73
CA LEU A 73 -2.03 8.23 -2.24
C LEU A 73 -1.00 8.18 -3.37
N LYS A 74 -1.38 7.62 -4.52
CA LYS A 74 -0.52 7.56 -5.71
C LYS A 74 -0.12 8.95 -6.19
N GLU A 75 -1.09 9.87 -6.32
CA GLU A 75 -0.81 11.26 -6.69
C GLU A 75 0.12 11.96 -5.68
N LEU A 76 -0.11 11.76 -4.38
CA LEU A 76 0.72 12.35 -3.32
C LEU A 76 2.18 11.87 -3.41
N ILE A 77 2.38 10.58 -3.66
CA ILE A 77 3.72 9.99 -3.83
C ILE A 77 4.38 10.55 -5.09
N GLU A 78 3.68 10.55 -6.24
CA GLU A 78 4.21 11.04 -7.52
C GLU A 78 4.63 12.51 -7.44
N ARG A 79 3.82 13.36 -6.78
CA ARG A 79 4.17 14.77 -6.53
C ARG A 79 5.43 14.92 -5.67
N LYS A 80 5.65 14.04 -4.68
CA LYS A 80 6.87 14.09 -3.87
C LYS A 80 8.09 13.51 -4.58
N THR A 81 7.93 12.49 -5.41
CA THR A 81 9.04 11.88 -6.17
C THR A 81 9.57 12.80 -7.26
N GLN A 82 8.71 13.64 -7.88
CA GLN A 82 9.14 14.68 -8.81
C GLN A 82 10.02 15.79 -8.18
N LEU A 83 10.08 15.88 -6.84
CA LEU A 83 10.98 16.80 -6.13
C LEU A 83 12.40 16.25 -5.91
N PHE A 84 12.69 15.02 -6.35
CA PHE A 84 13.99 14.36 -6.24
C PHE A 84 14.64 14.05 -7.60
N CYS A 85 14.20 14.69 -8.68
CA CYS A 85 14.87 14.73 -9.97
C CYS A 85 15.26 16.17 -10.34
#